data_AF-A0A0Q5PXR8-F1
#
_entry.id   AF-A0A0Q5PXR8-F1
#
_cell.length_a   1.000
_cell.length_b   1.000
_cell.length_c   1.000
_cell.angle_alpha   90.00
_cell.angle_beta   90.00
_cell.angle_gamma   90.00
#
_symmetry.space_group_name_H-M   'P 1'
#
loop_
_entity.id
_entity.type
_entity.pdbx_description
1 polymer ?
#
loop_
_entity_poly.entity_id
_entity_poly.type
_entity_poly.pdbx_seq_one_letter_code
_entity_poly.pdbx_strand_id
1 'polypeptide(L)'
;MDFSILPSHLHKIAESANFIIKNRYGLTDGLVEQEIEPHIPLRPTLHWKTPTQYIVCEVAERPFPVSIKQQFADIVSTGVPIRIIVAYPKENDLSGKDYSSDIKESKKFGIGYMSVNETKVGDIEYQGISLAQHITQVDLTKYIKTVKPYVSEAYEHYMLKGDPDVGLQKIGQVIESMLYNVAVQAKKDGSFVYIGFKPPKYIAQALLISELIKENILDISILVRCKDFANDRNAVSHKAKSRKKAAEIEAKMKENFIIGTRILQDLPLKIKDKGYKVKI
;
A
#
# COMPACT_ATOMS: atom_id res chain seq x y z
N MET A 1 20.77 -4.28 26.51
CA MET A 1 20.80 -3.02 25.74
C MET A 1 20.55 -1.89 26.72
N ASP A 2 21.17 -0.72 26.56
CA ASP A 2 21.03 0.36 27.56
C ASP A 2 20.00 1.39 27.09
N PHE A 3 18.87 1.45 27.80
CA PHE A 3 17.77 2.37 27.54
C PHE A 3 17.74 3.47 28.60
N SER A 4 17.65 4.71 28.17
CA SER A 4 17.65 5.91 29.02
C SER A 4 16.29 6.63 29.04
N ILE A 5 15.48 6.47 27.99
CA ILE A 5 14.18 7.13 27.81
C ILE A 5 13.05 6.12 28.06
N LEU A 6 13.19 4.89 27.57
CA LEU A 6 12.18 3.85 27.70
C LEU A 6 11.98 3.47 29.18
N PRO A 7 10.73 3.38 29.67
CA PRO A 7 10.46 2.90 31.02
C PRO A 7 11.05 1.52 31.30
N SER A 8 11.59 1.31 32.50
CA SER A 8 12.36 0.11 32.88
C SER A 8 11.59 -1.19 32.70
N HIS A 9 10.29 -1.19 32.93
CA HIS A 9 9.46 -2.40 32.78
C HIS A 9 9.27 -2.83 31.32
N LEU A 10 9.51 -1.94 30.35
CA LEU A 10 9.44 -2.26 28.91
C LEU A 10 10.79 -2.71 28.32
N HIS A 11 11.89 -2.66 29.08
CA HIS A 11 13.22 -3.00 28.57
C HIS A 11 13.30 -4.42 28.01
N LYS A 12 12.70 -5.41 28.69
CA LYS A 12 12.66 -6.80 28.21
C LYS A 12 11.85 -6.97 26.92
N ILE A 13 10.78 -6.18 26.76
CA ILE A 13 9.98 -6.14 25.54
C ILE A 13 10.82 -5.58 24.40
N ALA A 14 11.58 -4.51 24.64
CA ALA A 14 12.48 -3.93 23.66
C ALA A 14 13.59 -4.91 23.22
N GLU A 15 14.21 -5.63 24.15
CA GLU A 15 15.22 -6.64 23.84
C GLU A 15 14.65 -7.82 23.03
N SER A 16 13.42 -8.23 23.36
CA SER A 16 12.70 -9.26 22.63
C SER A 16 12.28 -8.81 21.23
N ALA A 17 11.80 -7.58 21.10
CA ALA A 17 11.47 -6.96 19.81
C ALA A 17 12.72 -6.82 18.91
N ASN A 18 13.86 -6.40 19.48
CA ASN A 18 15.14 -6.37 18.79
C ASN A 18 15.51 -7.76 18.22
N PHE A 19 15.36 -8.81 19.03
CA PHE A 19 15.63 -10.18 18.59
C PHE A 19 14.69 -10.63 17.45
N ILE A 20 13.39 -10.38 17.56
CA ILE A 20 12.41 -10.78 16.54
C ILE A 20 12.66 -10.03 15.22
N ILE A 21 12.79 -8.70 15.25
CA ILE A 21 12.99 -7.89 14.05
C ILE A 21 14.32 -8.24 13.38
N LYS A 22 15.42 -8.33 14.13
CA LYS A 22 16.72 -8.59 13.52
C LYS A 22 16.76 -9.95 12.83
N ASN A 23 16.14 -10.97 13.42
CA ASN A 23 16.04 -12.29 12.81
C ASN A 23 15.12 -12.29 11.59
N ARG A 24 13.97 -11.60 11.67
CA ARG A 24 13.01 -11.51 10.57
C ARG A 24 13.60 -10.85 9.33
N TYR A 25 14.41 -9.80 9.51
CA TYR A 25 14.93 -8.97 8.43
C TYR A 25 16.42 -9.21 8.14
N GLY A 26 17.09 -10.12 8.85
CA GLY A 26 18.52 -10.40 8.68
C GLY A 26 19.41 -9.20 9.04
N LEU A 27 19.12 -8.52 10.14
CA LEU A 27 19.79 -7.30 10.58
C LEU A 27 20.71 -7.56 11.78
N THR A 28 21.54 -6.57 12.10
CA THR A 28 22.28 -6.50 13.36
C THR A 28 21.36 -5.97 14.48
N ASP A 29 21.91 -5.81 15.69
CA ASP A 29 21.19 -5.13 16.76
C ASP A 29 20.82 -3.69 16.36
N GLY A 30 19.64 -3.27 16.80
CA GLY A 30 19.09 -1.95 16.51
C GLY A 30 19.81 -0.85 17.29
N LEU A 31 19.84 0.35 16.72
CA LEU A 31 20.30 1.55 17.40
C LEU A 31 19.23 1.99 18.41
N VAL A 32 19.64 2.11 19.67
CA VAL A 32 18.73 2.38 20.81
C VAL A 32 18.58 3.88 21.00
N GLU A 33 17.34 4.38 21.01
CA GLU A 33 16.99 5.76 21.39
C GLU A 33 17.77 6.87 20.66
N GLN A 34 18.23 6.57 19.44
CA GLN A 34 18.98 7.49 18.60
C GLN A 34 18.10 8.09 17.52
N GLU A 35 18.44 9.32 17.13
CA GLU A 35 17.84 9.95 15.95
C GLU A 35 18.17 9.16 14.68
N ILE A 36 17.18 8.99 13.81
CA ILE A 36 17.35 8.26 12.54
C ILE A 36 18.17 9.11 11.56
N GLU A 37 17.69 10.33 11.31
CA GLU A 37 18.36 11.39 10.58
C GLU A 37 17.84 12.76 11.09
N PRO A 38 18.62 13.85 11.00
CA PRO A 38 18.23 15.15 11.55
C PRO A 38 16.91 15.74 11.04
N HIS A 39 16.47 15.31 9.86
CA HIS A 39 15.23 15.78 9.21
C HIS A 39 14.03 14.87 9.45
N ILE A 40 14.22 13.74 10.13
CA ILE A 40 13.14 12.82 10.51
C ILE A 40 12.80 13.11 11.97
N PRO A 41 11.62 13.67 12.29
CA PRO A 41 11.27 14.09 13.64
C PRO A 41 10.80 12.91 14.50
N LEU A 42 11.63 11.87 14.57
CA LEU A 42 11.38 10.64 15.30
C LEU A 42 12.67 10.13 15.94
N ARG A 43 12.62 9.93 17.26
CA ARG A 43 13.64 9.23 18.03
C ARG A 43 12.98 7.97 18.62
N PRO A 44 13.00 6.86 17.88
CA PRO A 44 12.29 5.66 18.31
C PRO A 44 13.08 4.90 19.36
N THR A 45 12.40 3.96 20.02
CA THR A 45 13.05 3.02 20.94
C THR A 45 14.19 2.26 20.26
N LEU A 46 13.95 1.69 19.07
CA LEU A 46 14.96 1.02 18.26
C LEU A 46 14.79 1.41 16.79
N HIS A 47 15.90 1.47 16.05
CA HIS A 47 15.84 1.55 14.60
C HIS A 47 16.99 0.84 13.90
N TRP A 48 16.75 0.54 12.62
CA TRP A 48 17.71 -0.07 11.71
C TRP A 48 17.73 0.66 10.39
N LYS A 49 18.93 0.74 9.82
CA LYS A 49 19.18 1.32 8.51
C LYS A 49 19.45 0.20 7.51
N THR A 50 18.52 -0.02 6.59
CA THR A 50 18.72 -0.96 5.48
C THR A 50 19.16 -0.21 4.21
N PRO A 51 19.59 -0.92 3.15
CA PRO A 51 19.92 -0.28 1.87
C PRO A 51 18.75 0.48 1.24
N THR A 52 17.50 0.08 1.51
CA THR A 52 16.30 0.60 0.82
C THR A 52 15.30 1.32 1.72
N GLN A 53 15.32 1.08 3.03
CA GLN A 53 14.40 1.73 3.98
C GLN A 53 14.97 1.81 5.39
N TYR A 54 14.30 2.58 6.25
CA TYR A 54 14.44 2.48 7.70
C TYR A 54 13.37 1.55 8.26
N ILE A 55 13.78 0.68 9.18
CA ILE A 55 12.86 -0.08 10.01
C ILE A 55 12.94 0.51 11.40
N VAL A 56 11.79 0.82 11.97
CA VAL A 56 11.67 1.47 13.27
C VAL A 56 10.81 0.58 14.15
N CYS A 57 11.29 0.33 15.36
CA CYS A 57 10.49 -0.30 16.40
C CYS A 57 10.25 0.70 17.52
N GLU A 58 8.99 0.99 17.78
CA GLU A 58 8.59 1.72 18.98
C GLU A 58 8.04 0.73 20.00
N VAL A 59 8.53 0.79 21.24
CA VAL A 59 8.08 -0.09 22.31
C VAL A 59 7.10 0.68 23.17
N ALA A 60 5.89 0.17 23.30
CA ALA A 60 4.81 0.83 24.01
C ALA A 60 3.91 -0.19 24.71
N GLU A 61 3.06 0.29 25.61
CA GLU A 61 2.08 -0.56 26.31
C GLU A 61 0.95 -1.07 25.43
N ARG A 62 0.76 -0.43 24.27
CA ARG A 62 -0.41 -0.64 23.41
C ARG A 62 -0.02 -0.65 21.93
N PRO A 63 -0.78 -1.34 21.06
CA PRO A 63 -0.44 -1.47 19.65
C PRO A 63 -0.42 -0.15 18.86
N PHE A 64 -1.11 0.88 19.33
CA PHE A 64 -1.15 2.21 18.71
C PHE A 64 -0.97 3.34 19.73
N PRO A 65 0.29 3.69 20.08
CA PRO A 65 0.56 4.73 21.06
C PRO A 65 0.29 6.14 20.50
N VAL A 66 -0.06 7.05 21.40
CA VAL A 66 -0.40 8.45 21.05
C VAL A 66 0.80 9.19 20.44
N SER A 67 2.03 8.86 20.85
CA SER A 67 3.27 9.43 20.31
C SER A 67 3.38 9.25 18.79
N ILE A 68 3.16 8.03 18.31
CA ILE A 68 3.17 7.71 16.87
C ILE A 68 2.07 8.51 16.15
N LYS A 69 0.88 8.61 16.73
CA LYS A 69 -0.23 9.38 16.14
C LYS A 69 0.12 10.87 15.98
N GLN A 70 0.81 11.46 16.96
CA GLN A 70 1.19 12.87 16.95
C GLN A 70 2.27 13.18 15.90
N GLN A 71 3.25 12.29 15.74
CA GLN A 71 4.37 12.49 14.81
C GLN A 71 4.09 11.99 13.39
N PHE A 72 2.99 11.26 13.20
CA PHE A 72 2.68 10.58 11.95
C PHE A 72 2.72 11.49 10.72
N ALA A 73 2.05 12.64 10.78
CA ALA A 73 1.97 13.56 9.65
C ALA A 73 3.36 14.08 9.25
N ASP A 74 4.19 14.40 10.25
CA ASP A 74 5.54 14.90 10.02
C ASP A 74 6.42 13.81 9.40
N ILE A 75 6.34 12.57 9.88
CA ILE A 75 7.08 11.44 9.33
C ILE A 75 6.67 11.18 7.87
N VAL A 76 5.37 11.14 7.58
CA VAL A 76 4.86 10.95 6.20
C VAL A 76 5.34 12.07 5.27
N SER A 77 5.40 13.31 5.77
CA SER A 77 5.82 14.47 4.98
C SER A 77 7.29 14.40 4.53
N THR A 78 8.14 13.64 5.23
CA THR A 78 9.55 13.45 4.83
C THR A 78 9.69 12.72 3.50
N GLY A 79 8.70 11.90 3.11
CA GLY A 79 8.79 11.02 1.95
C GLY A 79 9.87 9.94 2.05
N VAL A 80 10.50 9.78 3.22
CA VAL A 80 11.53 8.77 3.45
C VAL A 80 10.85 7.40 3.61
N PRO A 81 11.39 6.33 2.99
CA PRO A 81 10.91 4.98 3.22
C PRO A 81 11.17 4.54 4.67
N ILE A 82 10.16 4.68 5.52
CA ILE A 82 10.20 4.32 6.94
C ILE A 82 9.05 3.36 7.22
N ARG A 83 9.39 2.21 7.78
CA ARG A 83 8.41 1.24 8.30
C ARG A 83 8.45 1.25 9.81
N ILE A 84 7.32 1.59 10.42
CA ILE A 84 7.17 1.59 11.88
C ILE A 84 6.46 0.32 12.30
N ILE A 85 7.01 -0.36 13.31
CA ILE A 85 6.40 -1.49 13.99
C ILE A 85 6.32 -1.15 15.48
N VAL A 86 5.14 -1.28 16.07
CA VAL A 86 4.96 -1.11 17.51
C VAL A 86 5.07 -2.46 18.20
N ALA A 87 6.04 -2.62 19.09
CA ALA A 87 6.11 -3.77 19.98
C ALA A 87 5.39 -3.47 21.29
N TYR A 88 4.49 -4.36 21.71
CA TYR A 88 3.77 -4.23 22.96
C TYR A 88 3.74 -5.56 23.74
N PRO A 89 3.59 -5.52 25.08
CA PRO A 89 3.44 -6.71 25.90
C PRO A 89 2.25 -7.56 25.45
N LYS A 90 2.46 -8.87 25.30
CA LYS A 90 1.37 -9.82 24.98
C LYS A 90 0.31 -9.84 26.07
N GLU A 91 0.74 -9.78 27.33
CA GLU A 91 -0.13 -9.56 28.48
C GLU A 91 -0.26 -8.05 28.67
N ASN A 92 -1.37 -7.48 28.18
CA ASN A 92 -1.69 -6.07 28.33
C ASN A 92 -3.05 -5.91 29.02
N ASP A 93 -3.21 -4.80 29.75
CA ASP A 93 -4.41 -4.49 30.51
C ASP A 93 -5.50 -3.80 29.66
N LEU A 94 -5.41 -3.88 28.33
CA LEU A 94 -6.39 -3.22 27.45
C LEU A 94 -7.72 -3.97 27.47
N SER A 95 -8.81 -3.20 27.50
CA SER A 95 -10.11 -3.77 27.22
C SER A 95 -10.15 -4.31 25.78
N GLY A 96 -10.94 -5.35 25.51
CA GLY A 96 -11.08 -5.89 24.15
C GLY A 96 -11.52 -4.85 23.10
N LYS A 97 -12.26 -3.81 23.54
CA LYS A 97 -12.66 -2.69 22.69
C LYS A 97 -11.47 -1.78 22.35
N ASP A 98 -10.65 -1.44 23.34
CA ASP A 98 -9.48 -0.58 23.14
C ASP A 98 -8.42 -1.27 22.28
N TYR A 99 -8.18 -2.56 22.54
CA TYR A 99 -7.31 -3.39 21.70
C TYR A 99 -7.76 -3.38 20.24
N SER A 100 -9.05 -3.67 20.00
CA SER A 100 -9.61 -3.68 18.64
C SER A 100 -9.52 -2.30 17.96
N SER A 101 -9.71 -1.22 18.72
CA SER A 101 -9.58 0.14 18.22
C SER A 101 -8.14 0.46 17.81
N ASP A 102 -7.16 0.06 18.62
CA ASP A 102 -5.75 0.28 18.33
C ASP A 102 -5.30 -0.49 17.09
N ILE A 103 -5.66 -1.76 16.98
CA ILE A 103 -5.35 -2.56 15.79
C ILE A 103 -5.93 -1.90 14.53
N LYS A 104 -7.17 -1.40 14.61
CA LYS A 104 -7.83 -0.71 13.50
C LYS A 104 -7.11 0.58 13.11
N GLU A 105 -6.73 1.40 14.08
CA GLU A 105 -6.00 2.64 13.81
C GLU A 105 -4.58 2.35 13.32
N SER A 106 -3.84 1.39 13.89
CA SER A 106 -2.53 0.96 13.37
C SER A 106 -2.60 0.60 11.90
N LYS A 107 -3.56 -0.25 11.48
CA LYS A 107 -3.75 -0.60 10.07
C LYS A 107 -4.14 0.58 9.18
N LYS A 108 -4.98 1.48 9.69
CA LYS A 108 -5.40 2.71 8.96
C LYS A 108 -4.23 3.68 8.74
N PHE A 109 -3.32 3.75 9.70
CA PHE A 109 -2.10 4.57 9.61
C PHE A 109 -0.93 3.82 8.95
N GLY A 110 -1.10 2.55 8.59
CA GLY A 110 -0.03 1.74 7.99
C GLY A 110 1.09 1.35 8.96
N ILE A 111 0.82 1.43 10.26
CA ILE A 111 1.76 1.12 11.34
C ILE A 111 1.67 -0.36 11.67
N GLY A 112 2.80 -1.05 11.57
CA GLY A 112 2.91 -2.44 11.97
C GLY A 112 2.80 -2.59 13.48
N TYR A 113 2.47 -3.79 13.94
CA TYR A 113 2.42 -4.10 15.36
C TYR A 113 2.78 -5.56 15.60
N MET A 114 3.36 -5.82 16.78
CA MET A 114 3.70 -7.16 17.25
C MET A 114 3.45 -7.26 18.76
N SER A 115 2.79 -8.34 19.17
CA SER A 115 2.76 -8.73 20.58
C SER A 115 4.00 -9.54 20.91
N VAL A 116 4.63 -9.20 22.03
CA VAL A 116 5.91 -9.77 22.44
C VAL A 116 5.81 -10.19 23.90
N ASN A 117 6.35 -11.36 24.24
CA ASN A 117 6.54 -11.76 25.63
C ASN A 117 7.98 -11.48 26.10
N GLU A 118 8.23 -11.55 27.40
CA GLU A 118 9.57 -11.31 27.96
C GLU A 118 10.61 -12.39 27.59
N THR A 119 10.19 -13.51 26.99
CA THR A 119 11.04 -14.67 26.69
C THR A 119 11.48 -14.73 25.23
N LYS A 120 11.48 -13.58 24.52
CA LYS A 120 11.87 -13.46 23.10
C LYS A 120 10.98 -14.25 22.13
N VAL A 121 9.76 -14.58 22.54
CA VAL A 121 8.74 -15.21 21.70
C VAL A 121 7.68 -14.17 21.38
N GLY A 122 7.41 -13.98 20.10
CA GLY A 122 6.43 -13.03 19.62
C GLY A 122 6.33 -13.10 18.11
N ASP A 123 5.22 -12.58 17.59
CA ASP A 123 4.93 -12.61 16.15
C ASP A 123 4.63 -11.20 15.66
N ILE A 124 5.18 -10.86 14.50
CA ILE A 124 4.76 -9.65 13.79
C ILE A 124 3.40 -9.94 13.16
N GLU A 125 2.34 -9.59 13.88
CA GLU A 125 0.95 -9.77 13.49
C GLU A 125 0.59 -8.94 12.24
N TYR A 126 1.19 -7.77 12.11
CA TYR A 126 1.05 -6.90 10.95
C TYR A 126 2.34 -6.12 10.72
N GLN A 127 2.92 -6.20 9.53
CA GLN A 127 4.21 -5.58 9.23
C GLN A 127 4.12 -4.07 8.95
N GLY A 128 2.92 -3.52 8.79
CA GLY A 128 2.74 -2.15 8.30
C GLY A 128 3.08 -2.00 6.82
N ILE A 129 3.12 -0.74 6.37
CA ILE A 129 3.66 -0.35 5.06
C ILE A 129 4.82 0.62 5.26
N SER A 130 5.54 0.94 4.18
CA SER A 130 6.37 2.14 4.21
C SER A 130 5.46 3.38 4.28
N LEU A 131 5.76 4.31 5.18
CA LEU A 131 4.95 5.51 5.37
C LEU A 131 4.99 6.45 4.17
N ALA A 132 6.02 6.38 3.33
CA ALA A 132 6.04 7.08 2.05
C ALA A 132 4.91 6.60 1.10
N GLN A 133 4.44 5.35 1.28
CA GLN A 133 3.34 4.76 0.51
C GLN A 133 1.97 5.02 1.13
N HIS A 134 1.89 5.66 2.31
CA HIS A 134 0.61 5.86 2.98
C HIS A 134 -0.38 6.64 2.09
N ILE A 135 -1.60 6.12 2.01
CA ILE A 135 -2.74 6.79 1.40
C ILE A 135 -3.89 6.89 2.40
N THR A 136 -4.65 7.98 2.31
CA THR A 136 -5.90 8.12 3.05
C THR A 136 -6.92 7.11 2.55
N GLN A 137 -7.88 6.77 3.42
CA GLN A 137 -8.98 5.88 3.06
C GLN A 137 -9.69 6.34 1.79
N VAL A 138 -9.90 5.39 0.88
CA VAL A 138 -10.62 5.65 -0.37
C VAL A 138 -12.10 5.83 -0.06
N ASP A 139 -12.67 6.93 -0.54
CA ASP A 139 -14.10 7.20 -0.45
C ASP A 139 -14.89 6.32 -1.44
N LEU A 140 -15.36 5.18 -0.94
CA LEU A 140 -16.11 4.20 -1.73
C LEU A 140 -17.46 4.73 -2.24
N THR A 141 -17.95 5.88 -1.75
CA THR A 141 -19.22 6.46 -2.24
C THR A 141 -19.10 6.97 -3.67
N LYS A 142 -17.90 7.33 -4.11
CA LYS A 142 -17.60 7.86 -5.46
C LYS A 142 -17.64 6.82 -6.59
N TYR A 143 -17.76 5.54 -6.25
CA TYR A 143 -17.70 4.45 -7.23
C TYR A 143 -19.09 3.91 -7.54
N ILE A 144 -19.29 3.37 -8.74
CA ILE A 144 -20.52 2.65 -9.05
C ILE A 144 -20.56 1.30 -8.34
N LYS A 145 -21.75 0.76 -8.08
CA LYS A 145 -21.97 -0.50 -7.32
C LYS A 145 -21.11 -1.67 -7.80
N THR A 146 -20.94 -1.83 -9.12
CA THR A 146 -20.14 -2.91 -9.72
C THR A 146 -18.65 -2.80 -9.43
N VAL A 147 -18.12 -1.58 -9.28
CA VAL A 147 -16.67 -1.33 -9.11
C VAL A 147 -16.28 -1.28 -7.63
N LYS A 148 -17.20 -0.85 -6.75
CA LYS A 148 -16.97 -0.70 -5.29
C LYS A 148 -16.25 -1.88 -4.64
N PRO A 149 -16.66 -3.16 -4.84
CA PRO A 149 -16.03 -4.28 -4.16
C PRO A 149 -14.55 -4.43 -4.51
N TYR A 150 -14.20 -4.25 -5.79
CA TYR A 150 -12.83 -4.39 -6.27
C TYR A 150 -11.91 -3.27 -5.77
N VAL A 151 -12.43 -2.04 -5.68
CA VAL A 151 -11.67 -0.92 -5.10
C VAL A 151 -11.46 -1.11 -3.60
N SER A 152 -12.48 -1.59 -2.90
CA SER A 152 -12.38 -1.94 -1.48
C SER A 152 -11.33 -3.02 -1.23
N GLU A 153 -11.37 -4.10 -2.01
CA GLU A 153 -10.41 -5.20 -1.93
C GLU A 153 -8.98 -4.75 -2.25
N ALA A 154 -8.80 -3.94 -3.30
CA ALA A 154 -7.50 -3.39 -3.65
C ALA A 154 -6.93 -2.50 -2.54
N TYR A 155 -7.77 -1.66 -1.91
CA TYR A 155 -7.37 -0.85 -0.75
C TYR A 155 -7.04 -1.71 0.47
N GLU A 156 -7.80 -2.78 0.71
CA GLU A 156 -7.52 -3.71 1.80
C GLU A 156 -6.14 -4.35 1.65
N HIS A 157 -5.79 -4.82 0.44
CA HIS A 157 -4.44 -5.33 0.18
C HIS A 157 -3.37 -4.25 0.35
N TYR A 158 -3.62 -3.07 -0.24
CA TYR A 158 -2.65 -1.97 -0.21
C TYR A 158 -2.33 -1.51 1.21
N MET A 159 -3.35 -1.15 1.98
CA MET A 159 -3.20 -0.55 3.32
C MET A 159 -3.30 -1.59 4.43
N LEU A 160 -4.36 -2.39 4.46
CA LEU A 160 -4.73 -3.16 5.67
C LEU A 160 -3.99 -4.50 5.80
N LYS A 161 -3.54 -5.09 4.70
CA LYS A 161 -2.68 -6.28 4.66
C LYS A 161 -1.20 -5.94 4.54
N GLY A 162 -0.89 -4.73 4.07
CA GLY A 162 0.49 -4.27 3.94
C GLY A 162 1.17 -4.71 2.65
N ASP A 163 0.37 -4.95 1.60
CA ASP A 163 0.81 -5.39 0.26
C ASP A 163 0.47 -4.33 -0.83
N PRO A 164 1.14 -3.15 -0.84
CA PRO A 164 0.89 -2.08 -1.81
C PRO A 164 0.97 -2.51 -3.28
N ASP A 165 1.89 -3.41 -3.62
CA ASP A 165 2.08 -3.96 -4.97
C ASP A 165 0.88 -4.80 -5.41
N VAL A 166 0.39 -5.68 -4.54
CA VAL A 166 -0.81 -6.50 -4.79
C VAL A 166 -2.04 -5.61 -4.93
N GLY A 167 -2.19 -4.60 -4.06
CA GLY A 167 -3.28 -3.64 -4.16
C GLY A 167 -3.28 -2.89 -5.49
N LEU A 168 -2.13 -2.38 -5.94
CA LEU A 168 -1.99 -1.71 -7.23
C LEU A 168 -2.26 -2.65 -8.41
N GLN A 169 -1.78 -3.90 -8.35
CA GLN A 169 -2.02 -4.90 -9.37
C GLN A 169 -3.53 -5.18 -9.53
N LYS A 170 -4.26 -5.32 -8.42
CA LYS A 170 -5.73 -5.52 -8.43
C LYS A 170 -6.47 -4.38 -9.14
N ILE A 171 -6.11 -3.13 -8.87
CA ILE A 171 -6.68 -1.98 -9.59
C ILE A 171 -6.45 -2.11 -11.11
N GLY A 172 -5.23 -2.46 -11.51
CA GLY A 172 -4.90 -2.61 -12.92
C GLY A 172 -5.66 -3.76 -13.60
N GLN A 173 -5.85 -4.89 -12.92
CA GLN A 173 -6.65 -6.01 -13.43
C GLN A 173 -8.11 -5.63 -13.67
N VAL A 174 -8.70 -4.80 -12.80
CA VAL A 174 -10.07 -4.31 -12.98
C VAL A 174 -10.16 -3.43 -14.23
N ILE A 175 -9.22 -2.48 -14.39
CA ILE A 175 -9.15 -1.61 -15.58
C ILE A 175 -8.98 -2.44 -16.85
N GLU A 176 -8.05 -3.41 -16.84
CA GLU A 176 -7.82 -4.35 -17.94
C GLU A 176 -9.09 -5.10 -18.33
N SER A 177 -9.78 -5.69 -17.34
CA SER A 177 -11.00 -6.46 -17.59
C SER A 177 -12.13 -5.60 -18.15
N MET A 178 -12.31 -4.38 -17.64
CA MET A 178 -13.31 -3.44 -18.15
C MET A 178 -13.06 -3.11 -19.62
N LEU A 179 -11.82 -2.79 -19.98
CA LEU A 179 -11.44 -2.47 -21.37
C LEU A 179 -11.60 -3.68 -22.29
N TYR A 180 -11.21 -4.88 -21.84
CA TYR A 180 -11.42 -6.12 -22.58
C TYR A 180 -12.92 -6.36 -22.85
N ASN A 181 -13.76 -6.23 -21.82
CA ASN A 181 -15.20 -6.43 -21.95
C ASN A 181 -15.89 -5.39 -22.84
N VAL A 182 -15.39 -4.15 -22.89
CA VAL A 182 -15.84 -3.15 -23.85
C VAL A 182 -15.48 -3.57 -25.26
N ALA A 183 -14.23 -3.97 -25.50
CA ALA A 183 -13.80 -4.46 -26.80
C ALA A 183 -14.62 -5.67 -27.27
N VAL A 184 -14.98 -6.59 -26.38
CA VAL A 184 -15.86 -7.73 -26.70
C VAL A 184 -17.26 -7.25 -27.11
N GLN A 185 -17.83 -6.26 -26.44
CA GLN A 185 -19.13 -5.71 -26.79
C GLN A 185 -19.08 -4.98 -28.15
N ALA A 186 -18.07 -4.14 -28.35
CA ALA A 186 -17.81 -3.42 -29.59
C ALA A 186 -17.50 -4.37 -30.77
N LYS A 187 -16.87 -5.52 -30.52
CA LYS A 187 -16.68 -6.54 -31.56
C LYS A 187 -18.02 -7.14 -31.99
N LYS A 188 -18.92 -7.36 -31.03
CA LYS A 188 -20.22 -8.00 -31.27
C LYS A 188 -21.22 -7.09 -31.97
N ASP A 189 -21.16 -5.78 -31.72
CA ASP A 189 -22.02 -4.79 -32.41
C ASP A 189 -21.45 -4.30 -33.75
N GLY A 190 -20.22 -4.73 -34.10
CA GLY A 190 -19.55 -4.38 -35.35
C GLY A 190 -18.79 -3.06 -35.34
N SER A 191 -18.77 -2.33 -34.22
CA SER A 191 -18.02 -1.07 -34.08
C SER A 191 -16.51 -1.27 -33.93
N PHE A 192 -16.06 -2.45 -33.48
CA PHE A 192 -14.64 -2.82 -33.36
C PHE A 192 -14.23 -3.91 -34.36
N VAL A 193 -13.58 -3.51 -35.45
CA VAL A 193 -13.27 -4.37 -36.60
C VAL A 193 -11.87 -4.97 -36.58
N TYR A 194 -10.97 -4.54 -35.68
CA TYR A 194 -9.61 -5.06 -35.57
C TYR A 194 -9.53 -6.60 -35.58
N ILE A 195 -8.90 -7.15 -36.62
CA ILE A 195 -8.87 -8.60 -36.92
C ILE A 195 -8.04 -9.38 -35.88
N GLY A 196 -7.04 -8.74 -35.27
CA GLY A 196 -6.19 -9.36 -34.26
C GLY A 196 -6.90 -9.64 -32.92
N PHE A 197 -8.04 -8.99 -32.66
CA PHE A 197 -8.83 -9.24 -31.45
C PHE A 197 -9.82 -10.38 -31.68
N LYS A 198 -9.47 -11.56 -31.15
CA LYS A 198 -10.26 -12.80 -31.26
C LYS A 198 -10.59 -13.37 -29.87
N PRO A 199 -11.58 -12.81 -29.15
CA PRO A 199 -12.01 -13.34 -27.85
C PRO A 199 -12.34 -14.84 -27.93
N PRO A 200 -11.95 -15.68 -26.94
CA PRO A 200 -11.37 -15.31 -25.65
C PRO A 200 -9.83 -15.20 -25.65
N LYS A 201 -9.15 -15.16 -26.80
CA LYS A 201 -7.68 -15.12 -26.84
C LYS A 201 -7.13 -13.84 -26.20
N TYR A 202 -5.99 -13.99 -25.52
CA TYR A 202 -5.28 -12.88 -24.90
C TYR A 202 -4.76 -11.89 -25.93
N ILE A 203 -4.79 -10.61 -25.57
CA ILE A 203 -4.18 -9.51 -26.29
C ILE A 203 -3.43 -8.64 -25.28
N ALA A 204 -2.24 -8.16 -25.63
CA ALA A 204 -1.50 -7.24 -24.78
C ALA A 204 -2.30 -5.95 -24.56
N GLN A 205 -2.41 -5.50 -23.32
CA GLN A 205 -3.25 -4.35 -22.96
C GLN A 205 -2.89 -3.08 -23.75
N ALA A 206 -1.60 -2.79 -23.92
CA ALA A 206 -1.15 -1.61 -24.67
C ALA A 206 -1.60 -1.65 -26.15
N LEU A 207 -1.61 -2.83 -26.77
CA LEU A 207 -2.12 -3.02 -28.13
C LEU A 207 -3.64 -2.84 -28.15
N LEU A 208 -4.35 -3.48 -27.23
CA LEU A 208 -5.81 -3.34 -27.12
C LEU A 208 -6.23 -1.88 -27.01
N ILE A 209 -5.62 -1.12 -26.09
CA ILE A 209 -5.93 0.30 -25.90
C ILE A 209 -5.64 1.10 -27.17
N SER A 210 -4.52 0.82 -27.85
CA SER A 210 -4.15 1.54 -29.08
C SER A 210 -5.17 1.31 -30.20
N GLU A 211 -5.69 0.08 -30.35
CA GLU A 211 -6.73 -0.22 -31.34
C GLU A 211 -8.09 0.38 -30.94
N LEU A 212 -8.44 0.38 -29.65
CA LEU A 212 -9.65 1.06 -29.15
C LEU A 212 -9.63 2.57 -29.42
N ILE A 213 -8.45 3.21 -29.33
CA ILE A 213 -8.25 4.63 -29.68
C ILE A 213 -8.43 4.82 -31.19
N LYS A 214 -7.76 4.01 -32.02
CA LYS A 214 -7.82 4.13 -33.49
C LYS A 214 -9.24 4.02 -34.02
N GLU A 215 -10.04 3.12 -33.44
CA GLU A 215 -11.42 2.89 -33.84
C GLU A 215 -12.45 3.72 -33.04
N ASN A 216 -11.99 4.66 -32.19
CA ASN A 216 -12.84 5.60 -31.43
C ASN A 216 -13.96 4.92 -30.59
N ILE A 217 -13.65 3.75 -30.03
CA ILE A 217 -14.63 2.92 -29.29
C ILE A 217 -15.04 3.61 -27.98
N LEU A 218 -14.08 4.19 -27.27
CA LEU A 218 -14.31 4.99 -26.06
C LEU A 218 -13.70 6.37 -26.21
N ASP A 219 -14.00 7.24 -25.25
CA ASP A 219 -13.36 8.55 -25.12
C ASP A 219 -11.82 8.41 -25.12
N ILE A 220 -11.15 9.18 -26.00
CA ILE A 220 -9.70 9.07 -26.19
C ILE A 220 -8.94 9.46 -24.92
N SER A 221 -9.44 10.44 -24.16
CA SER A 221 -8.76 10.94 -22.96
C SER A 221 -8.70 9.88 -21.85
N ILE A 222 -9.78 9.10 -21.67
CA ILE A 222 -9.77 8.00 -20.69
C ILE A 222 -8.89 6.83 -21.16
N LEU A 223 -8.86 6.53 -22.46
CA LEU A 223 -8.02 5.48 -23.01
C LEU A 223 -6.52 5.82 -22.90
N VAL A 224 -6.13 7.06 -23.16
CA VAL A 224 -4.76 7.54 -22.95
C VAL A 224 -4.36 7.41 -21.48
N ARG A 225 -5.22 7.84 -20.54
CA ARG A 225 -4.97 7.65 -19.09
C ARG A 225 -4.78 6.18 -18.70
N CYS A 226 -5.59 5.27 -19.25
CA CYS A 226 -5.43 3.84 -19.02
C CYS A 226 -4.09 3.31 -19.58
N LYS A 227 -3.66 3.80 -20.75
CA LYS A 227 -2.39 3.43 -21.37
C LYS A 227 -1.20 3.88 -20.52
N ASP A 228 -1.22 5.13 -20.08
CA ASP A 228 -0.15 5.71 -19.27
C ASP A 228 -0.05 4.99 -17.92
N PHE A 229 -1.20 4.75 -17.27
CA PHE A 229 -1.26 3.93 -16.06
C PHE A 229 -0.66 2.53 -16.25
N ALA A 230 -0.97 1.84 -17.35
CA ALA A 230 -0.42 0.51 -17.62
C ALA A 230 1.11 0.54 -17.80
N ASN A 231 1.65 1.57 -18.46
CA ASN A 231 3.10 1.75 -18.62
C ASN A 231 3.77 2.05 -17.26
N ASP A 232 3.18 2.94 -16.46
CA ASP A 232 3.74 3.36 -15.19
C ASP A 232 3.69 2.28 -14.11
N ARG A 233 2.63 1.45 -14.11
CA ARG A 233 2.54 0.26 -13.24
C ARG A 233 3.69 -0.71 -13.50
N ASN A 234 4.08 -0.90 -14.76
CA ASN A 234 5.18 -1.81 -15.09
C ASN A 234 6.54 -1.27 -14.63
N ALA A 235 6.70 0.06 -14.59
CA ALA A 235 7.95 0.70 -14.15
C ALA A 235 8.23 0.54 -12.64
N VAL A 236 7.20 0.30 -11.81
CA VAL A 236 7.36 0.10 -10.35
C VAL A 236 7.67 -1.35 -9.96
N SER A 237 7.81 -2.26 -10.93
CA SER A 237 8.12 -3.68 -10.69
C SER A 237 9.60 -3.97 -10.38
N HIS A 238 10.50 -3.00 -10.62
CA HIS A 238 11.93 -3.18 -10.37
C HIS A 238 12.28 -3.03 -8.90
N LYS A 239 13.10 -3.94 -8.36
CA LYS A 239 13.60 -3.85 -6.98
C LYS A 239 14.54 -2.65 -6.82
N ALA A 240 14.29 -1.83 -5.80
CA ALA A 240 15.17 -0.74 -5.41
C ALA A 240 16.52 -1.27 -4.93
N LYS A 241 17.61 -0.56 -5.27
CA LYS A 241 18.98 -0.86 -4.79
C LYS A 241 19.49 0.15 -3.77
N SER A 242 18.76 1.24 -3.55
CA SER A 242 19.11 2.32 -2.62
C SER A 242 17.86 2.97 -2.03
N ARG A 243 17.98 3.63 -0.88
CA ARG A 243 16.89 4.36 -0.21
C ARG A 243 16.27 5.44 -1.11
N LYS A 244 17.10 6.21 -1.82
CA LYS A 244 16.62 7.21 -2.78
C LYS A 244 15.75 6.56 -3.87
N LYS A 245 16.21 5.44 -4.42
CA LYS A 245 15.46 4.73 -5.46
C LYS A 245 14.18 4.08 -4.92
N ALA A 246 14.22 3.58 -3.69
CA ALA A 246 13.04 3.07 -3.01
C ALA A 246 12.00 4.18 -2.81
N ALA A 247 12.41 5.36 -2.34
CA ALA A 247 11.53 6.52 -2.19
C ALA A 247 10.84 6.91 -3.51
N GLU A 248 11.60 6.97 -4.62
CA GLU A 248 11.03 7.23 -5.95
C GLU A 248 10.01 6.16 -6.39
N ILE A 249 10.33 4.88 -6.20
CA ILE A 249 9.45 3.77 -6.58
C ILE A 249 8.18 3.77 -5.72
N GLU A 250 8.32 3.99 -4.41
CA GLU A 250 7.22 4.02 -3.45
C GLU A 250 6.29 5.21 -3.70
N ALA A 251 6.84 6.40 -3.95
CA ALA A 251 6.08 7.58 -4.35
C ALA A 251 5.32 7.33 -5.65
N LYS A 252 5.96 6.76 -6.68
CA LYS A 252 5.31 6.40 -7.94
C LYS A 252 4.23 5.33 -7.76
N MET A 253 4.44 4.34 -6.89
CA MET A 253 3.46 3.31 -6.58
C MET A 253 2.21 3.91 -5.91
N LYS A 254 2.41 4.81 -4.94
CA LYS A 254 1.33 5.59 -4.31
C LYS A 254 0.56 6.42 -5.33
N GLU A 255 1.26 7.17 -6.17
CA GLU A 255 0.65 7.99 -7.21
C GLU A 255 -0.15 7.13 -8.19
N ASN A 256 0.42 6.02 -8.67
CA ASN A 256 -0.26 5.08 -9.55
C ASN A 256 -1.53 4.50 -8.92
N PHE A 257 -1.51 4.15 -7.64
CA PHE A 257 -2.72 3.67 -6.95
C PHE A 257 -3.81 4.76 -6.93
N ILE A 258 -3.44 6.01 -6.65
CA ILE A 258 -4.37 7.16 -6.68
C ILE A 258 -4.89 7.41 -8.10
N ILE A 259 -4.04 7.33 -9.12
CA ILE A 259 -4.45 7.49 -10.53
C ILE A 259 -5.40 6.38 -10.95
N GLY A 260 -5.07 5.12 -10.65
CA GLY A 260 -5.90 3.97 -10.98
C GLY A 260 -7.26 4.03 -10.30
N THR A 261 -7.31 4.45 -9.03
CA THR A 261 -8.57 4.66 -8.32
C THR A 261 -9.40 5.80 -8.92
N ARG A 262 -8.80 6.86 -9.48
CA ARG A 262 -9.51 7.88 -10.26
C ARG A 262 -10.01 7.35 -11.62
N ILE A 263 -9.20 6.56 -12.33
CA ILE A 263 -9.63 5.91 -13.58
C ILE A 263 -10.88 5.05 -13.32
N LEU A 264 -10.92 4.32 -12.20
CA LEU A 264 -12.08 3.51 -11.83
C LEU A 264 -13.33 4.31 -11.40
N GLN A 265 -13.20 5.61 -11.15
CA GLN A 265 -14.35 6.52 -11.01
C GLN A 265 -14.89 6.93 -12.39
N ASP A 266 -14.00 7.27 -13.32
CA ASP A 266 -14.36 7.88 -14.61
C ASP A 266 -14.71 6.85 -15.70
N LEU A 267 -13.91 5.79 -15.82
CA LEU A 267 -14.04 4.78 -16.88
C LEU A 267 -15.44 4.14 -16.95
N PRO A 268 -16.08 3.74 -15.83
CA PRO A 268 -17.43 3.18 -15.89
C PRO A 268 -18.47 4.14 -16.45
N LEU A 269 -18.29 5.45 -16.23
CA LEU A 269 -19.18 6.48 -16.77
C LEU A 269 -18.99 6.59 -18.28
N LYS A 270 -17.74 6.69 -18.74
CA LYS A 270 -17.40 6.75 -20.18
C LYS A 270 -17.84 5.51 -20.96
N ILE A 271 -17.82 4.34 -20.33
CA ILE A 271 -18.36 3.10 -20.91
C ILE A 271 -19.88 3.22 -21.12
N LYS A 272 -20.61 3.74 -20.13
CA LYS A 272 -22.06 3.93 -20.23
C LYS A 272 -22.44 5.01 -21.24
N ASP A 273 -21.69 6.11 -21.31
CA ASP A 273 -21.92 7.21 -22.27
C ASP A 273 -21.85 6.72 -23.72
N LYS A 274 -21.04 5.69 -23.99
CA LYS A 274 -20.91 5.02 -25.29
C LYS A 274 -21.92 3.87 -25.51
N GLY A 275 -22.85 3.66 -24.58
CA GLY A 275 -23.90 2.65 -24.68
C GLY A 275 -23.48 1.22 -24.28
N TYR A 276 -22.25 1.03 -23.79
CA TYR A 276 -21.77 -0.28 -23.36
C TYR A 276 -22.16 -0.60 -21.91
N LYS A 277 -22.28 -1.90 -21.60
CA LYS A 277 -22.49 -2.37 -20.22
C LYS A 277 -21.16 -2.45 -19.50
N VAL A 278 -21.11 -1.96 -18.26
CA VAL A 278 -19.95 -2.13 -17.39
C VAL A 278 -19.88 -3.57 -16.89
N LYS A 279 -18.79 -4.28 -17.22
CA LYS A 279 -18.48 -5.64 -16.79
C LYS A 279 -17.02 -5.71 -16.34
N ILE A 280 -16.76 -6.53 -15.32
CA ILE A 280 -15.44 -6.81 -14.73
C ILE A 280 -15.29 -8.32 -14.70
#